data_AF-A0A1F5Z136-F1
#
_entry.id   AF-A0A1F5Z136-F1
#
_cell.length_a   1.000
_cell.length_b   1.000
_cell.length_c   1.000
_cell.angle_alpha   90.00
_cell.angle_beta   90.00
_cell.angle_gamma   90.00
#
_symmetry.space_group_name_H-M   'P 1'
#
loop_
_entity.id
_entity.type
_entity.pdbx_description
1 polymer ?
#
loop_
_entity_poly.entity_id
_entity_poly.type
_entity_poly.pdbx_seq_one_letter_code
_entity_poly.pdbx_strand_id
1 'polypeptide(L)'
;MPVKKAVNKVKKVAVETAPIVPETDLSSPKPNKLIIIVLALVVLGLLAWKFKTLFVVAIVNGRPVTRYELEQKLMGRYGKQTLDEIVSERLVTEKAQGDKVVVSATEIDLKIADLTKMLAGRTSLEEALAQQGLTMEEFRRQVYLQALVEKLAEPQIKIEDKEVADYLEQNRSFMTATEEGALKEEAIAALKRQKTTEVFSKIFADLKANAKVINLLTLQTAF
;
A
#
# COMPACT_ATOMS: atom_id res chain seq x y z
N MET A 1 -55.09 -53.91 22.11
CA MET A 1 -53.99 -54.54 22.88
C MET A 1 -54.19 -56.06 22.79
N PRO A 2 -53.18 -56.93 22.58
CA PRO A 2 -51.73 -56.78 22.75
C PRO A 2 -50.93 -56.79 21.43
N VAL A 3 -49.67 -56.40 21.58
CA VAL A 3 -48.64 -56.16 20.56
C VAL A 3 -47.74 -57.39 20.44
N LYS A 4 -47.18 -57.59 19.24
CA LYS A 4 -45.95 -58.31 18.85
C LYS A 4 -46.14 -59.65 18.12
N LYS A 5 -46.16 -59.58 16.79
CA LYS A 5 -45.72 -60.63 15.86
C LYS A 5 -45.23 -60.00 14.56
N ALA A 6 -43.97 -60.21 14.23
CA ALA A 6 -43.34 -60.14 12.91
C ALA A 6 -41.82 -60.14 13.13
N VAL A 7 -40.95 -60.94 12.50
CA VAL A 7 -41.00 -62.02 11.50
C VAL A 7 -39.63 -62.71 11.70
N ASN A 8 -39.63 -63.97 12.11
CA ASN A 8 -39.40 -65.18 11.31
C ASN A 8 -37.95 -65.43 10.86
N LYS A 9 -37.50 -66.63 11.24
CA LYS A 9 -36.24 -67.30 10.93
C LYS A 9 -36.23 -67.85 9.50
N VAL A 10 -35.08 -67.78 8.82
CA VAL A 10 -34.53 -68.82 7.91
C VAL A 10 -32.98 -68.59 7.93
N LYS A 11 -32.13 -69.35 8.65
CA LYS A 11 -31.51 -70.68 8.35
C LYS A 11 -30.89 -70.68 6.93
N LYS A 12 -29.57 -70.76 6.65
CA LYS A 12 -28.56 -71.78 7.00
C LYS A 12 -27.27 -71.45 6.19
N VAL A 13 -26.08 -71.73 6.75
CA VAL A 13 -24.84 -72.24 6.08
C VAL A 13 -24.09 -71.25 5.15
N ALA A 14 -22.77 -71.06 5.14
CA ALA A 14 -21.60 -71.75 5.68
C ALA A 14 -20.57 -70.72 6.19
N VAL A 15 -19.80 -71.09 7.22
CA VAL A 15 -18.69 -70.29 7.74
C VAL A 15 -17.40 -70.84 7.12
N GLU A 16 -16.76 -70.02 6.29
CA GLU A 16 -15.38 -70.19 5.84
C GLU A 16 -14.55 -69.04 6.42
N THR A 17 -13.41 -69.42 7.00
CA THR A 17 -12.53 -68.68 7.89
C THR A 17 -11.82 -67.48 7.26
N ALA A 18 -11.79 -66.33 7.94
CA ALA A 18 -10.83 -65.25 7.73
C ALA A 18 -10.18 -64.85 9.07
N PRO A 19 -8.86 -64.58 9.12
CA PRO A 19 -8.12 -64.45 10.36
C PRO A 19 -8.40 -63.13 11.08
N ILE A 20 -8.40 -63.22 12.40
CA ILE A 20 -8.58 -62.15 13.37
C ILE A 20 -7.34 -61.24 13.30
N VAL A 21 -7.50 -60.00 12.87
CA VAL A 21 -6.45 -58.97 12.99
C VAL A 21 -6.52 -58.41 14.41
N PRO A 22 -5.44 -58.44 15.21
CA PRO A 22 -5.48 -57.90 16.57
C PRO A 22 -5.55 -56.38 16.54
N GLU A 23 -6.49 -55.81 17.31
CA GLU A 23 -6.62 -54.38 17.55
C GLU A 23 -5.32 -53.82 18.14
N THR A 24 -4.68 -52.88 17.43
CA THR A 24 -3.45 -52.25 17.89
C THR A 24 -3.81 -51.09 18.81
N ASP A 25 -3.55 -51.31 20.10
CA ASP A 25 -3.71 -50.38 21.20
C ASP A 25 -2.93 -49.07 20.95
N LEU A 26 -3.64 -47.93 20.96
CA LEU A 26 -3.07 -46.58 20.83
C LEU A 26 -2.44 -46.15 22.16
N SER A 27 -1.34 -46.80 22.54
CA SER A 27 -0.49 -46.34 23.64
C SER A 27 0.26 -45.09 23.19
N SER A 28 -0.11 -43.92 23.75
CA SER A 28 0.63 -42.67 23.55
C SER A 28 1.91 -42.68 24.41
N PRO A 29 3.12 -42.75 23.82
CA PRO A 29 4.33 -42.64 24.62
C PRO A 29 4.52 -41.17 25.03
N LYS A 30 4.73 -40.91 26.32
CA LYS A 30 5.23 -39.62 26.80
C LYS A 30 6.46 -39.25 25.97
N PRO A 31 6.49 -38.09 25.30
CA PRO A 31 7.58 -37.80 24.36
C PRO A 31 8.91 -37.82 25.12
N ASN A 32 9.79 -38.75 24.71
CA ASN A 32 11.14 -38.85 25.27
C ASN A 32 11.81 -37.48 25.13
N LYS A 33 12.48 -36.99 26.19
CA LYS A 33 13.16 -35.68 26.19
C LYS A 33 14.05 -35.47 24.96
N LEU A 34 14.64 -36.55 24.44
CA LEU A 34 15.43 -36.57 23.21
C LEU A 34 14.62 -36.22 21.96
N ILE A 35 13.37 -36.68 21.84
CA ILE A 35 12.48 -36.35 20.70
C ILE A 35 12.13 -34.86 20.74
N ILE A 36 11.85 -34.31 21.92
CA ILE A 36 11.58 -32.86 22.08
C ILE A 36 12.82 -32.03 21.72
N ILE A 37 14.03 -32.47 22.11
CA ILE A 37 15.29 -31.80 21.77
C ILE A 37 15.55 -31.83 20.27
N VAL A 38 15.34 -32.98 19.61
CA VAL A 38 15.49 -33.12 18.16
C VAL A 38 14.46 -32.26 17.42
N LEU A 39 13.20 -32.23 17.86
CA LEU A 39 12.16 -31.38 17.28
C LEU A 39 12.50 -29.88 17.45
N ALA A 40 13.00 -29.49 18.62
CA ALA A 40 13.45 -28.13 18.89
C ALA A 40 14.64 -27.73 18.00
N LEU A 41 15.61 -28.63 17.76
CA LEU A 41 16.73 -28.39 16.85
C LEU A 41 16.29 -28.29 15.39
N VAL A 42 15.30 -29.08 14.96
CA VAL A 42 14.71 -28.98 13.60
C VAL A 42 13.97 -27.65 13.44
N VAL A 43 13.20 -27.22 14.44
CA VAL A 43 12.52 -25.91 14.44
C VAL A 43 13.54 -24.76 14.45
N LEU A 44 14.61 -24.85 15.24
CA LEU A 44 15.73 -23.89 15.23
C LEU A 44 16.44 -23.84 13.87
N GLY A 45 16.65 -24.99 13.23
CA GLY A 45 17.21 -25.07 11.88
C GLY A 45 16.32 -24.42 10.83
N LEU A 46 15.01 -24.66 10.87
CA LEU A 46 14.03 -24.03 9.99
C LEU A 46 13.92 -22.52 10.22
N LEU A 47 13.94 -22.08 11.49
CA LEU A 47 14.02 -20.67 11.87
C LEU A 47 15.30 -20.03 11.33
N ALA A 48 16.46 -20.63 11.57
CA ALA A 48 17.74 -20.13 11.06
C ALA A 48 17.75 -20.02 9.53
N TRP A 49 17.10 -20.94 8.82
CA TRP A 49 16.97 -20.87 7.36
C TRP A 49 16.09 -19.72 6.90
N LYS A 50 14.96 -19.47 7.59
CA LYS A 50 14.11 -18.28 7.39
C LYS A 50 14.83 -16.98 7.77
N PHE A 51 15.74 -17.01 8.75
CA PHE A 51 16.56 -15.86 9.12
C PHE A 51 17.71 -15.60 8.14
N LYS A 52 18.21 -16.61 7.41
CA LYS A 52 19.29 -16.43 6.43
C LYS A 52 18.92 -15.43 5.32
N THR A 53 17.68 -15.43 4.86
CA THR A 53 17.15 -14.47 3.88
C THR A 53 16.94 -13.07 4.45
N LEU A 54 16.94 -12.89 5.78
CA LEU A 54 16.87 -11.57 6.41
C LEU A 54 18.23 -10.86 6.43
N PHE A 55 19.34 -11.60 6.42
CA PHE A 55 20.69 -11.01 6.49
C PHE A 55 21.42 -10.93 5.15
N VAL A 56 21.13 -11.83 4.22
CA VAL A 56 21.78 -11.88 2.90
C VAL A 56 20.74 -11.71 1.80
N VAL A 57 20.91 -10.68 0.97
CA VAL A 57 19.96 -10.33 -0.10
C VAL A 57 20.39 -10.89 -1.46
N ALA A 58 21.69 -11.07 -1.68
CA ALA A 58 22.24 -11.65 -2.90
C ALA A 58 23.61 -12.29 -2.63
N ILE A 59 24.08 -13.15 -3.53
CA ILE A 59 25.46 -13.67 -3.53
C ILE A 59 26.05 -13.40 -4.91
N VAL A 60 27.17 -12.68 -4.97
CA VAL A 60 27.88 -12.36 -6.21
C VAL A 60 29.24 -13.04 -6.18
N ASN A 61 29.47 -14.00 -7.07
CA ASN A 61 30.73 -14.76 -7.16
C ASN A 61 31.20 -15.35 -5.80
N GLY A 62 30.26 -15.92 -5.04
CA GLY A 62 30.52 -16.49 -3.71
C GLY A 62 30.65 -15.46 -2.57
N ARG A 63 30.55 -14.15 -2.84
CA ARG A 63 30.52 -13.10 -1.82
C ARG A 63 29.07 -12.71 -1.51
N PRO A 64 28.60 -12.84 -0.25
CA PRO A 64 27.25 -12.41 0.12
C PRO A 64 27.15 -10.88 0.16
N VAL A 65 26.10 -10.35 -0.45
CA VAL A 65 25.64 -8.97 -0.24
C VAL A 65 24.69 -8.98 0.94
N THR A 66 25.05 -8.24 1.99
CA THR A 66 24.23 -8.19 3.20
C THR A 66 23.11 -7.19 3.07
N ARG A 67 22.01 -7.43 3.77
CA ARG A 67 20.88 -6.50 3.83
C ARG A 67 21.30 -5.14 4.42
N TYR A 68 22.16 -5.16 5.44
CA TYR A 68 22.71 -3.94 6.05
C TYR A 68 23.48 -3.09 5.04
N GLU A 69 24.34 -3.68 4.20
CA GLU A 69 25.08 -2.93 3.18
C GLU A 69 24.14 -2.28 2.16
N LEU A 70 23.10 -3.01 1.73
CA LEU A 70 22.08 -2.48 0.83
C LEU A 70 21.30 -1.33 1.49
N GLU A 71 20.80 -1.54 2.72
CA GLU A 71 20.05 -0.55 3.47
C GLU A 71 20.88 0.72 3.73
N GLN A 72 22.15 0.58 4.11
CA GLN A 72 23.04 1.73 4.33
C GLN A 72 23.23 2.55 3.04
N LYS A 73 23.40 1.88 1.89
CA LYS A 73 23.50 2.57 0.59
C LYS A 73 22.19 3.26 0.20
N LEU A 74 21.03 2.61 0.44
CA LEU A 74 19.72 3.19 0.17
C LEU A 74 19.41 4.36 1.12
N MET A 75 19.68 4.23 2.41
CA MET A 75 19.51 5.29 3.41
C MET A 75 20.43 6.48 3.10
N GLY A 76 21.69 6.22 2.73
CA GLY A 76 22.64 7.28 2.36
C GLY A 76 22.24 8.04 1.09
N ARG A 77 21.68 7.35 0.10
CA ARG A 77 21.30 7.97 -1.18
C ARG A 77 19.89 8.58 -1.18
N TYR A 78 18.91 7.90 -0.59
CA TYR A 78 17.50 8.26 -0.66
C TYR A 78 16.85 8.53 0.70
N GLY A 79 17.46 8.08 1.80
CA GLY A 79 16.84 8.11 3.14
C GLY A 79 16.41 9.49 3.60
N LYS A 80 17.20 10.54 3.35
CA LYS A 80 16.81 11.92 3.69
C LYS A 80 15.59 12.36 2.88
N GLN A 81 15.61 12.17 1.56
CA GLN A 81 14.51 12.58 0.68
C GLN A 81 13.22 11.81 1.02
N THR A 82 13.32 10.49 1.20
CA THR A 82 12.18 9.65 1.59
C THR A 82 11.65 10.01 2.97
N LEU A 83 12.52 10.34 3.93
CA LEU A 83 12.07 10.83 5.24
C LEU A 83 11.32 12.16 5.10
N ASP A 84 11.88 13.11 4.35
CA ASP A 84 11.26 14.42 4.13
C ASP A 84 9.88 14.25 3.46
N GLU A 85 9.74 13.35 2.49
CA GLU A 85 8.46 13.00 1.86
C GLU A 85 7.46 12.43 2.86
N ILE A 86 7.86 11.44 3.67
CA ILE A 86 6.99 10.83 4.70
C ILE A 86 6.56 11.86 5.75
N VAL A 87 7.47 12.73 6.20
CA VAL A 87 7.14 13.81 7.13
C VAL A 87 6.13 14.76 6.49
N SER A 88 6.33 15.09 5.21
CA SER A 88 5.42 15.95 4.46
C SER A 88 4.01 15.34 4.38
N GLU A 89 3.92 14.07 4.00
CA GLU A 89 2.66 13.31 3.94
C GLU A 89 1.93 13.33 5.30
N ARG A 90 2.66 13.08 6.39
CA ARG A 90 2.09 13.07 7.75
C ARG A 90 1.54 14.43 8.13
N LEU A 91 2.30 15.51 7.93
CA LEU A 91 1.85 16.86 8.27
C LEU A 91 0.57 17.25 7.52
N VAL A 92 0.49 16.92 6.24
CA VAL A 92 -0.70 17.21 5.42
C VAL A 92 -1.90 16.38 5.89
N THR A 93 -1.68 15.09 6.17
CA THR A 93 -2.74 14.19 6.65
C THR A 93 -3.25 14.63 8.03
N GLU A 94 -2.37 15.02 8.93
CA GLU A 94 -2.73 15.57 10.25
C GLU A 94 -3.51 16.88 10.12
N LYS A 95 -3.09 17.79 9.24
CA LYS A 95 -3.82 19.03 8.97
C LYS A 95 -5.23 18.76 8.44
N ALA A 96 -5.37 17.84 7.49
CA ALA A 96 -6.67 17.46 6.97
C ALA A 96 -7.58 16.85 8.04
N GLN A 97 -7.04 16.00 8.93
CA GLN A 97 -7.79 15.48 10.06
C GLN A 97 -8.24 16.60 11.02
N GLY A 98 -7.36 17.56 11.33
CA GLY A 98 -7.68 18.72 12.16
C GLY A 98 -8.79 19.60 11.57
N ASP A 99 -8.75 19.81 10.24
CA ASP A 99 -9.75 20.58 9.50
C ASP A 99 -11.02 19.78 9.16
N LYS A 100 -11.07 18.49 9.55
CA LYS A 100 -12.15 17.55 9.22
C LYS A 100 -12.38 17.39 7.71
N VAL A 101 -11.31 17.54 6.92
CA VAL A 101 -11.31 17.27 5.48
C VAL A 101 -11.18 15.77 5.27
N VAL A 102 -12.20 15.19 4.63
CA VAL A 102 -12.24 13.75 4.33
C VAL A 102 -12.33 13.56 2.81
N VAL A 103 -11.50 12.66 2.30
CA VAL A 103 -11.60 12.14 0.93
C VAL A 103 -12.19 10.74 1.01
N SER A 104 -13.29 10.51 0.31
CA SER A 104 -13.97 9.21 0.29
C SER A 104 -13.28 8.26 -0.69
N ALA A 105 -13.44 6.95 -0.47
CA ALA A 105 -12.94 5.94 -1.40
C ALA A 105 -13.50 6.13 -2.82
N THR A 106 -14.78 6.50 -2.92
CA THR A 106 -15.47 6.74 -4.20
C THR A 106 -14.84 7.89 -4.98
N GLU A 107 -14.46 8.99 -4.33
CA GLU A 107 -13.77 10.10 -4.99
C GLU A 107 -12.41 9.69 -5.56
N ILE A 108 -11.68 8.84 -4.83
CA ILE A 108 -10.40 8.29 -5.29
C ILE A 108 -10.63 7.39 -6.50
N ASP A 109 -11.63 6.51 -6.43
CA ASP A 109 -11.95 5.59 -7.53
C ASP A 109 -12.39 6.33 -8.80
N LEU A 110 -13.13 7.43 -8.65
CA LEU A 110 -13.49 8.30 -9.77
C LEU A 110 -12.26 8.97 -10.39
N LYS A 111 -11.37 9.54 -9.58
CA LYS A 111 -10.12 10.14 -10.07
C LYS A 111 -9.23 9.12 -10.78
N ILE A 112 -9.09 7.91 -10.23
CA ILE A 112 -8.36 6.81 -10.86
C ILE A 112 -9.01 6.44 -12.19
N ALA A 113 -10.34 6.30 -12.24
CA ALA A 113 -11.05 5.98 -13.47
C ALA A 113 -10.84 7.04 -14.56
N ASP A 114 -10.83 8.33 -14.20
CA ASP A 114 -10.57 9.41 -15.13
C ASP A 114 -9.12 9.41 -15.64
N LEU A 115 -8.15 9.12 -14.77
CA LEU A 115 -6.76 8.92 -15.19
C LEU A 115 -6.61 7.70 -16.11
N THR A 116 -7.29 6.59 -15.81
CA THR A 116 -7.31 5.41 -16.68
C THR A 116 -7.91 5.73 -18.05
N LYS A 117 -8.97 6.53 -18.12
CA LYS A 117 -9.55 6.99 -19.41
C LYS A 117 -8.56 7.84 -20.21
N MET A 118 -7.78 8.70 -19.55
CA MET A 118 -6.75 9.50 -20.22
C MET A 118 -5.62 8.64 -20.82
N LEU A 119 -5.33 7.48 -20.21
CA LEU A 119 -4.35 6.52 -20.70
C LEU A 119 -4.92 5.53 -21.72
N ALA A 120 -6.25 5.41 -21.78
CA ALA A 120 -6.93 4.48 -22.67
C ALA A 120 -6.51 4.70 -24.13
N GLY A 121 -6.15 3.60 -24.81
CA GLY A 121 -5.64 3.61 -26.17
C GLY A 121 -4.13 3.76 -26.31
N ARG A 122 -3.38 3.97 -25.21
CA ARG A 122 -1.90 3.95 -25.20
C ARG A 122 -1.32 2.75 -24.44
N THR A 123 -1.75 2.56 -23.19
CA THR A 123 -1.30 1.47 -22.30
C THR A 123 -2.32 1.28 -21.17
N SER A 124 -2.30 0.14 -20.48
CA SER A 124 -3.08 -0.01 -19.26
C SER A 124 -2.45 0.77 -18.10
N LEU A 125 -3.26 1.16 -17.11
CA LEU A 125 -2.74 1.81 -15.91
C LEU A 125 -1.76 0.88 -15.19
N GLU A 126 -2.07 -0.41 -15.12
CA GLU A 126 -1.27 -1.43 -14.47
C GLU A 126 0.11 -1.59 -15.13
N GLU A 127 0.18 -1.56 -16.46
CA GLU A 127 1.45 -1.57 -17.19
C GLU A 127 2.27 -0.31 -16.93
N ALA A 128 1.63 0.86 -16.94
CA ALA A 128 2.29 2.13 -16.66
C ALA A 128 2.87 2.17 -15.24
N LEU A 129 2.13 1.65 -14.25
CA LEU A 129 2.59 1.53 -12.86
C LEU A 129 3.73 0.52 -12.73
N ALA A 130 3.63 -0.63 -13.39
CA ALA A 130 4.68 -1.66 -13.37
C ALA A 130 6.00 -1.14 -13.98
N GLN A 131 5.95 -0.34 -15.04
CA GLN A 131 7.13 0.30 -15.63
C GLN A 131 7.81 1.28 -14.67
N GLN A 132 7.05 1.91 -13.77
CA GLN A 132 7.56 2.82 -12.75
C GLN A 132 7.94 2.09 -11.45
N GLY A 133 7.70 0.78 -11.37
CA GLY A 133 7.90 0.00 -10.15
C GLY A 133 6.93 0.34 -9.03
N LEU A 134 5.77 0.92 -9.37
CA LEU A 134 4.73 1.31 -8.42
C LEU A 134 3.63 0.24 -8.35
N THR A 135 3.11 0.05 -7.14
CA THR A 135 1.92 -0.76 -6.90
C THR A 135 0.65 0.08 -7.03
N MET A 136 -0.48 -0.60 -7.25
CA MET A 136 -1.79 0.06 -7.26
C MET A 136 -2.13 0.72 -5.92
N GLU A 137 -1.65 0.17 -4.81
CA GLU A 137 -1.84 0.75 -3.48
C GLU A 137 -1.07 2.08 -3.33
N GLU A 138 0.19 2.12 -3.74
CA GLU A 138 1.02 3.34 -3.74
C GLU A 138 0.41 4.41 -4.63
N PHE A 139 -0.06 4.03 -5.83
CA PHE A 139 -0.75 4.96 -6.72
C PHE A 139 -2.03 5.50 -6.09
N ARG A 140 -2.86 4.64 -5.49
CA ARG A 140 -4.09 5.05 -4.80
C ARG A 140 -3.80 6.01 -3.65
N ARG A 141 -2.70 5.79 -2.90
CA ARG A 141 -2.22 6.70 -1.87
C ARG A 141 -1.81 8.06 -2.45
N GLN A 142 -1.09 8.09 -3.56
CA GLN A 142 -0.73 9.35 -4.23
C GLN A 142 -1.96 10.13 -4.67
N VAL A 143 -2.95 9.46 -5.28
CA VAL A 143 -4.22 10.09 -5.68
C VAL A 143 -4.99 10.62 -4.46
N TYR A 144 -4.99 9.86 -3.35
CA TYR A 144 -5.57 10.30 -2.09
C TYR A 144 -4.91 11.58 -1.58
N LEU A 145 -3.57 11.63 -1.52
CA LEU A 145 -2.84 12.81 -1.05
C LEU A 145 -3.08 14.02 -1.94
N GLN A 146 -3.10 13.84 -3.26
CA GLN A 146 -3.43 14.92 -4.19
C GLN A 146 -4.84 15.47 -3.95
N ALA A 147 -5.83 14.59 -3.81
CA ALA A 147 -7.21 14.99 -3.52
C ALA A 147 -7.33 15.71 -2.16
N LEU A 148 -6.55 15.28 -1.18
CA LEU A 148 -6.48 15.90 0.14
C LEU A 148 -5.93 17.33 0.07
N VAL A 149 -4.84 17.53 -0.68
CA VAL A 149 -4.22 18.83 -0.92
C VAL A 149 -5.19 19.78 -1.63
N GLU A 150 -5.88 19.30 -2.67
CA GLU A 150 -6.90 20.09 -3.38
C GLU A 150 -8.00 20.56 -2.42
N LYS A 151 -8.55 19.67 -1.59
CA LYS A 151 -9.60 20.00 -0.63
C LYS A 151 -9.13 20.93 0.49
N LEU A 152 -7.89 20.79 0.95
CA LEU A 152 -7.30 21.68 1.95
C LEU A 152 -7.11 23.10 1.42
N ALA A 153 -6.77 23.24 0.13
CA ALA A 153 -6.55 24.53 -0.50
C ALA A 153 -7.86 25.22 -0.92
N GLU A 154 -8.88 24.45 -1.32
CA GLU A 154 -10.14 24.95 -1.89
C GLU A 154 -10.80 26.10 -1.11
N PRO A 155 -10.91 26.09 0.24
CA PRO A 155 -11.53 27.19 0.99
C PRO A 155 -10.79 28.53 0.89
N GLN A 156 -9.50 28.51 0.53
CA GLN A 156 -8.64 29.70 0.45
C GLN A 156 -8.45 30.19 -1.00
N ILE A 157 -8.95 29.43 -1.99
CA ILE A 157 -8.84 29.81 -3.39
C ILE A 157 -10.02 30.73 -3.74
N LYS A 158 -9.69 31.98 -4.04
CA LYS A 158 -10.62 32.95 -4.65
C LYS A 158 -10.07 33.30 -6.02
N ILE A 159 -10.88 33.18 -7.06
CA ILE A 159 -10.52 33.56 -8.43
C ILE A 159 -11.38 34.76 -8.80
N GLU A 160 -10.74 35.87 -9.16
CA GLU A 160 -11.42 37.09 -9.59
C GLU A 160 -11.55 37.11 -11.11
N ASP A 161 -12.63 37.73 -11.61
CA ASP A 161 -12.90 37.82 -13.06
C ASP A 161 -11.76 38.52 -13.82
N LYS A 162 -11.10 39.49 -13.17
CA LYS A 162 -9.92 40.17 -13.72
C LYS A 162 -8.77 39.19 -13.97
N GLU A 163 -8.51 38.27 -13.04
CA GLU A 163 -7.44 37.29 -13.18
C GLU A 163 -7.73 36.31 -14.33
N VAL A 164 -9.00 35.96 -14.53
CA VAL A 164 -9.42 35.13 -15.67
C VAL A 164 -9.19 35.87 -16.99
N ALA A 165 -9.56 37.15 -17.06
CA ALA A 165 -9.34 37.97 -18.25
C ALA A 165 -7.84 38.12 -18.56
N ASP A 166 -7.03 38.45 -17.56
CA ASP A 166 -5.58 38.60 -17.69
C ASP A 166 -4.93 37.27 -18.12
N TYR A 167 -5.38 36.14 -17.56
CA TYR A 167 -4.89 34.81 -17.95
C TYR A 167 -5.22 34.47 -19.41
N LEU A 168 -6.46 34.75 -19.84
CA LEU A 168 -6.90 34.53 -21.22
C LEU A 168 -6.11 35.38 -22.21
N GLU A 169 -5.80 36.63 -21.87
CA GLU A 169 -5.02 37.52 -22.74
C GLU A 169 -3.57 37.02 -22.90
N GLN A 170 -2.94 36.62 -21.80
CA GLN A 170 -1.52 36.23 -21.80
C GLN A 170 -1.28 34.81 -22.32
N ASN A 171 -2.25 33.89 -22.17
CA ASN A 171 -2.04 32.47 -22.43
C ASN A 171 -2.83 31.94 -23.63
N ARG A 172 -3.57 32.80 -24.36
CA ARG A 172 -4.47 32.40 -25.45
C ARG A 172 -3.84 31.47 -26.48
N SER A 173 -2.57 31.68 -26.82
CA SER A 173 -1.82 30.88 -27.79
C SER A 173 -1.53 29.45 -27.34
N PHE A 174 -1.62 29.16 -26.04
CA PHE A 174 -1.36 27.85 -25.45
C PHE A 174 -2.65 27.11 -25.11
N MET A 175 -3.82 27.72 -25.34
CA MET A 175 -5.12 27.13 -25.02
C MET A 175 -5.58 26.22 -26.14
N THR A 176 -6.31 25.17 -25.76
CA THR A 176 -6.80 24.16 -26.69
C THR A 176 -8.24 24.40 -27.09
N ALA A 177 -9.02 25.07 -26.24
CA ALA A 177 -10.38 25.45 -26.54
C ALA A 177 -10.46 26.58 -27.58
N THR A 178 -11.42 26.51 -28.49
CA THR A 178 -11.72 27.56 -29.48
C THR A 178 -12.96 28.38 -29.13
N GLU A 179 -13.89 27.79 -28.36
CA GLU A 179 -15.13 28.42 -27.91
C GLU A 179 -14.89 29.30 -26.68
N GLU A 180 -15.50 30.48 -26.62
CA GLU A 180 -15.29 31.43 -25.50
C GLU A 180 -15.67 30.86 -24.13
N GLY A 181 -16.72 30.04 -24.06
CA GLY A 181 -17.13 29.37 -22.82
C GLY A 181 -16.07 28.36 -22.34
N ALA A 182 -15.59 27.51 -23.24
CA ALA A 182 -14.58 26.51 -22.93
C ALA A 182 -13.20 27.13 -22.63
N LEU A 183 -12.86 28.25 -23.28
CA LEU A 183 -11.67 29.05 -22.96
C LEU A 183 -11.71 29.55 -21.51
N LYS A 184 -12.85 30.10 -21.07
CA LYS A 184 -13.00 30.55 -19.68
C LYS A 184 -12.86 29.40 -18.68
N GLU A 185 -13.45 28.24 -18.96
CA GLU A 185 -13.31 27.05 -18.09
C GLU A 185 -11.86 26.56 -18.02
N GLU A 186 -11.15 26.51 -19.15
CA GLU A 186 -9.73 26.12 -19.20
C GLU A 186 -8.85 27.11 -18.41
N ALA A 187 -9.11 28.41 -18.54
CA ALA A 187 -8.44 29.46 -17.77
C ALA A 187 -8.72 29.33 -16.26
N ILE A 188 -9.97 29.14 -15.85
CA ILE A 188 -10.35 28.94 -14.44
C ILE A 188 -9.69 27.68 -13.88
N ALA A 189 -9.69 26.57 -14.63
CA ALA A 189 -9.06 25.34 -14.20
C ALA A 189 -7.53 25.51 -14.04
N ALA A 190 -6.88 26.24 -14.94
CA ALA A 190 -5.45 26.55 -14.82
C ALA A 190 -5.14 27.45 -13.63
N LEU A 191 -5.92 28.52 -13.43
CA LEU A 191 -5.80 29.41 -12.27
C LEU A 191 -6.07 28.67 -10.97
N LYS A 192 -7.06 27.78 -10.92
CA LYS A 192 -7.32 26.93 -9.75
C LYS A 192 -6.08 26.09 -9.43
N ARG A 193 -5.47 25.42 -10.42
CA ARG A 193 -4.23 24.64 -10.20
C ARG A 193 -3.07 25.49 -9.69
N GLN A 194 -2.88 26.68 -10.26
CA GLN A 194 -1.84 27.62 -9.83
C GLN A 194 -2.07 28.06 -8.38
N LYS A 195 -3.28 28.50 -8.05
CA LYS A 195 -3.63 28.94 -6.69
C LYS A 195 -3.59 27.82 -5.68
N THR A 196 -4.04 26.61 -6.03
CA THR A 196 -3.88 25.41 -5.18
C THR A 196 -2.41 25.23 -4.82
N THR A 197 -1.51 25.33 -5.79
CA THR A 197 -0.07 25.15 -5.55
C THR A 197 0.50 26.23 -4.62
N GLU A 198 0.10 27.49 -4.83
CA GLU A 198 0.54 28.61 -4.00
C GLU A 198 0.00 28.52 -2.55
N VAL A 199 -1.31 28.29 -2.41
CA VAL A 199 -1.98 28.13 -1.11
C VAL A 199 -1.40 26.94 -0.36
N PHE A 200 -1.23 25.80 -1.03
CA PHE A 200 -0.64 24.62 -0.41
C PHE A 200 0.79 24.87 0.04
N SER A 201 1.61 25.54 -0.78
CA SER A 201 2.98 25.91 -0.40
C SER A 201 3.00 26.75 0.90
N LYS A 202 2.07 27.71 1.05
CA LYS A 202 1.92 28.52 2.28
C LYS A 202 1.49 27.67 3.47
N ILE A 203 0.43 26.86 3.33
CA ILE A 203 -0.02 25.93 4.38
C ILE A 203 1.12 25.03 4.82
N PHE A 204 1.84 24.47 3.85
CA PHE A 204 2.90 23.52 4.10
C PHE A 204 4.13 24.15 4.78
N ALA A 205 4.49 25.39 4.40
CA ALA A 205 5.52 26.15 5.10
C ALA A 205 5.15 26.41 6.56
N ASP A 206 3.89 26.76 6.83
CA ASP A 206 3.38 26.95 8.20
C ASP A 206 3.38 25.63 9.00
N LEU A 207 2.93 24.52 8.39
CA LEU A 207 3.01 23.20 9.01
C LEU A 207 4.44 22.82 9.36
N LYS A 208 5.39 23.03 8.44
CA LYS A 208 6.81 22.75 8.71
C LYS A 208 7.38 23.62 9.83
N ALA A 209 7.01 24.89 9.89
CA ALA A 209 7.49 25.82 10.92
C ALA A 209 6.98 25.45 12.32
N ASN A 210 5.75 24.95 12.42
CA ASN A 210 5.11 24.59 13.68
C ASN A 210 5.27 23.11 14.07
N ALA A 211 5.79 22.27 13.17
CA ALA A 211 5.97 20.85 13.41
C ALA A 211 7.17 20.55 14.32
N LYS A 212 6.96 19.67 15.29
CA LYS A 212 8.03 19.10 16.09
C LYS A 212 8.62 17.87 15.40
N VAL A 213 9.57 18.09 14.50
CA VAL A 213 10.26 16.99 13.77
C VAL A 213 11.56 16.61 14.48
N ILE A 214 11.63 15.41 15.04
CA ILE A 214 12.86 14.85 15.61
C ILE A 214 13.52 13.95 14.56
N ASN A 215 14.67 14.39 14.01
CA ASN A 215 15.41 13.62 13.01
C ASN A 215 16.48 12.73 13.66
N LEU A 216 16.22 11.42 13.69
CA LEU A 216 17.13 10.42 14.26
C LEU A 216 18.06 9.76 13.22
N LEU A 217 17.85 10.00 11.93
CA LEU A 217 18.68 9.43 10.86
C LEU A 217 20.10 10.00 10.85
N THR A 218 20.28 11.24 11.30
CA THR A 218 21.60 11.90 11.39
C THR A 218 22.51 11.31 12.48
N LEU A 219 21.94 10.67 13.50
CA LEU A 219 22.71 10.05 14.59
C LEU A 219 23.32 8.70 14.18
N GLN A 220 22.82 8.08 13.11
CA GLN A 220 23.22 6.74 12.68
C GLN A 220 24.37 6.75 11.66
N THR A 221 24.69 7.91 11.07
CA THR A 221 25.82 8.09 10.13
C THR A 221 27.13 8.51 10.80
N ALA A 222 27.14 8.63 12.13
CA ALA A 222 28.30 9.05 12.92
C ALA A 222 29.01 7.87 13.59
N PHE A 223 29.30 6.79 12.86
CA PHE A 223 30.20 5.70 13.29
C PHE A 223 30.93 5.09 12.09
#